data_AF-A0A9D9W0N2-F1
#
_entry.id   AF-A0A9D9W0N2-F1
#
_cell.length_a   1.000
_cell.length_b   1.000
_cell.length_c   1.000
_cell.angle_alpha   90.00
_cell.angle_beta   90.00
_cell.angle_gamma   90.00
#
_symmetry.space_group_name_H-M   'P 1'
#
loop_
_entity.id
_entity.type
_entity.pdbx_description
1 polymer ?
#
loop_
_entity_poly.entity_id
_entity_poly.type
_entity_poly.pdbx_seq_one_letter_code
_entity_poly.pdbx_strand_id
1 'polypeptide(L)'
;MDVVSKADKTLALQTHHVMKNSSTLILSLLFALTTFAQNKKYFVSNNESFVLGQILYSKDRQITASFGKSTFTIKKQGLIIWNSNDEGSILPKSKVNKLVLKNGNILFYKNDSIVWQSFTKFPTSSKLIVGNDGILKIISSKKTILWENFALKANSLKPPLLYAGSEGPFTKGFVNPTNKLKLYVLFVDWADAKAITKNFDSIWSVVTSNGTLEKSFAQQGKAINLTVEPLLSKKWVTLPKTSAYYFPTDSTDSYWNWQDYTKDCAAALNSAFNLDTFINNSIAVILSNPEIADKWAKDIPCGNHEIHYKGMNTMITFLPNHYTKKYTALMHEIGHSYGTNELYAFPPFNWYDEEMMGFDMMGDSHLATSFIGYHHYRYGWLPFVKDDPKVIYLTNQHSYSVTLTPLSAKKGINVVLIPDKRVTKDSLELPSKLWGIEICQDVQGTEQFFAGKGEKMFSEGDKLLIYTVEYPELPNKRAIRLFPKKEFNKDTDRWRNVFLYNDNEVFDNIEAPMTVEIHKVENNNYQLLITLKPR
;
A
#
# COMPACT_ATOMS: atom_id res chain seq x y z
N MET A 1 43.10 -45.13 89.15
CA MET A 1 42.35 -46.22 88.49
C MET A 1 42.66 -46.15 87.00
N ASP A 2 43.67 -46.92 86.62
CA ASP A 2 43.81 -47.69 85.38
C ASP A 2 43.24 -47.23 84.02
N VAL A 3 44.22 -47.09 83.10
CA VAL A 3 44.35 -47.74 81.77
C VAL A 3 43.80 -47.04 80.51
N VAL A 4 44.74 -46.41 79.77
CA VAL A 4 45.14 -46.59 78.34
C VAL A 4 44.04 -46.81 77.27
N SER A 5 43.95 -45.95 76.23
CA SER A 5 44.60 -46.19 74.91
C SER A 5 44.22 -45.18 73.79
N LYS A 6 45.26 -44.86 72.97
CA LYS A 6 45.30 -44.36 71.57
C LYS A 6 44.96 -42.89 71.29
N ALA A 7 45.92 -41.99 71.02
CA ALA A 7 46.89 -41.89 69.90
C ALA A 7 46.22 -41.57 68.56
N ASP A 8 46.71 -40.72 67.66
CA ASP A 8 47.71 -39.65 67.59
C ASP A 8 47.61 -39.10 66.14
N LYS A 9 48.13 -37.90 65.86
CA LYS A 9 48.34 -37.27 64.52
C LYS A 9 47.11 -36.68 63.81
N THR A 10 47.05 -35.35 63.72
CA THR A 10 47.11 -34.56 62.46
C THR A 10 47.21 -33.07 62.81
N LEU A 11 48.42 -32.55 63.03
CA LEU A 11 48.67 -31.12 63.23
C LEU A 11 49.93 -30.68 62.47
N ALA A 12 49.91 -30.82 61.14
CA ALA A 12 50.90 -30.23 60.23
C ALA A 12 50.42 -30.32 58.77
N LEU A 13 49.31 -29.66 58.43
CA LEU A 13 48.87 -29.50 57.02
C LEU A 13 47.80 -28.40 56.91
N GLN A 14 48.08 -27.19 57.41
CA GLN A 14 47.13 -26.07 57.29
C GLN A 14 47.76 -24.70 57.01
N THR A 15 48.96 -24.67 56.41
CA THR A 15 49.60 -23.40 55.99
C THR A 15 50.15 -23.42 54.55
N HIS A 16 49.81 -24.42 53.72
CA HIS A 16 50.20 -24.46 52.30
C HIS A 16 49.03 -24.45 51.29
N HIS A 17 47.79 -24.32 51.75
CA HIS A 17 46.61 -24.28 50.87
C HIS A 17 45.99 -22.90 50.63
N VAL A 18 46.51 -21.82 51.24
CA VAL A 18 45.92 -20.48 51.12
C VAL A 18 46.57 -19.62 50.01
N MET A 19 47.72 -20.01 49.44
CA MET A 19 48.38 -19.26 48.36
C MET A 19 48.19 -19.82 46.93
N LYS A 20 47.35 -20.86 46.74
CA LYS A 20 47.00 -21.36 45.39
C LYS A 20 45.63 -20.92 44.88
N ASN A 21 44.78 -20.33 45.72
CA ASN A 21 43.44 -19.88 45.30
C ASN A 21 43.35 -18.39 44.93
N SER A 22 44.34 -17.58 45.30
CA SER A 22 44.40 -16.17 44.92
C SER A 22 44.78 -15.99 43.44
N SER A 23 45.62 -16.86 42.89
CA SER A 23 46.02 -16.81 41.48
C SER A 23 44.87 -17.20 40.54
N THR A 24 44.03 -18.15 40.93
CA THR A 24 42.86 -18.59 40.16
C THR A 24 41.72 -17.57 40.25
N LEU A 25 41.52 -16.93 41.41
CA LEU A 25 40.54 -15.85 41.55
C LEU A 25 40.97 -14.60 40.74
N ILE A 26 42.25 -14.24 40.76
CA ILE A 26 42.79 -13.12 39.98
C ILE A 26 42.79 -13.44 38.48
N LEU A 27 43.06 -14.68 38.05
CA LEU A 27 42.90 -15.08 36.64
C LEU A 27 41.43 -15.09 36.22
N SER A 28 40.49 -15.50 37.07
CA SER A 28 39.05 -15.47 36.76
C SER A 28 38.47 -14.05 36.79
N LEU A 29 38.99 -13.14 37.63
CA LEU A 29 38.66 -11.71 37.58
C LEU A 29 39.32 -11.02 36.37
N LEU A 30 40.56 -11.37 35.99
CA LEU A 30 41.18 -10.87 34.77
C LEU A 30 40.51 -11.41 33.50
N PHE A 31 40.03 -12.67 33.50
CA PHE A 31 39.24 -13.23 32.40
C PHE A 31 37.82 -12.62 32.33
N ALA A 32 37.20 -12.30 33.48
CA ALA A 32 35.91 -11.59 33.53
C ALA A 32 36.04 -10.10 33.15
N LEU A 33 37.18 -9.46 33.42
CA LEU A 33 37.46 -8.08 32.99
C LEU A 33 37.92 -7.98 31.52
N THR A 34 38.41 -9.06 30.91
CA THR A 34 38.82 -9.09 29.49
C THR A 34 37.74 -9.59 28.53
N THR A 35 36.61 -10.14 29.03
CA THR A 35 35.47 -10.58 28.19
C THR A 35 34.26 -9.64 28.19
N PHE A 36 34.31 -8.50 28.89
CA PHE A 36 33.28 -7.46 28.83
C PHE A 36 33.77 -6.10 28.31
N ALA A 37 34.92 -6.07 27.62
CA ALA A 37 35.16 -5.01 26.65
C ALA A 37 34.23 -5.26 25.45
N GLN A 38 32.93 -4.96 25.60
CA GLN A 38 32.04 -4.77 24.46
C GLN A 38 32.75 -3.79 23.54
N ASN A 39 33.25 -4.26 22.39
CA ASN A 39 33.98 -3.42 21.45
C ASN A 39 33.02 -2.35 20.93
N LYS A 40 33.05 -1.19 21.61
CA LYS A 40 32.20 -0.05 21.31
C LYS A 40 32.66 0.52 19.97
N LYS A 41 31.82 0.41 18.94
CA LYS A 41 32.05 1.02 17.65
C LYS A 41 31.11 2.22 17.47
N TYR A 42 31.55 3.21 16.71
CA TYR A 42 30.72 4.35 16.29
C TYR A 42 30.46 4.36 14.78
N PHE A 43 31.24 3.56 14.04
CA PHE A 43 31.05 3.32 12.62
C PHE A 43 31.60 1.94 12.24
N VAL A 44 31.23 1.46 11.06
CA VAL A 44 31.85 0.32 10.38
C VAL A 44 32.49 0.84 9.10
N SER A 45 33.79 0.64 8.96
CA SER A 45 34.56 1.07 7.79
C SER A 45 34.39 0.10 6.62
N ASN A 46 34.79 0.54 5.43
CA ASN A 46 34.83 -0.36 4.30
C ASN A 46 35.78 -1.55 4.55
N ASN A 47 35.34 -2.75 4.16
CA ASN A 47 35.92 -4.06 4.45
C ASN A 47 35.95 -4.46 5.95
N GLU A 48 35.36 -3.66 6.84
CA GLU A 48 35.26 -4.01 8.25
C GLU A 48 34.01 -4.86 8.52
N SER A 49 34.14 -5.87 9.38
CA SER A 49 33.02 -6.67 9.85
C SER A 49 32.48 -6.16 11.20
N PHE A 50 31.16 -6.12 11.30
CA PHE A 50 30.40 -5.96 12.53
C PHE A 50 29.75 -7.30 12.88
N VAL A 51 30.04 -7.86 14.06
CA VAL A 51 29.70 -9.25 14.41
C VAL A 51 29.03 -9.35 15.78
N LEU A 52 28.50 -10.54 16.11
CA LEU A 52 27.93 -10.86 17.42
C LEU A 52 28.86 -10.44 18.58
N GLY A 53 28.28 -9.78 19.60
CA GLY A 53 28.99 -9.25 20.76
C GLY A 53 29.51 -7.81 20.61
N GLN A 54 29.49 -7.24 19.39
CA GLN A 54 29.79 -5.82 19.17
C GLN A 54 28.54 -4.94 19.28
N ILE A 55 28.75 -3.67 19.64
CA ILE A 55 27.70 -2.66 19.72
C ILE A 55 28.13 -1.43 18.93
N LEU A 56 27.28 -1.00 18.01
CA LEU A 56 27.42 0.24 17.26
C LEU A 56 26.59 1.34 17.93
N TYR A 57 27.21 2.44 18.34
CA TYR A 57 26.55 3.54 19.05
C TYR A 57 26.25 4.71 18.13
N SER A 58 25.11 5.36 18.36
CA SER A 58 24.84 6.69 17.82
C SER A 58 25.80 7.72 18.42
N LYS A 59 25.92 8.87 17.77
CA LYS A 59 26.83 9.94 18.19
C LYS A 59 26.52 10.43 19.62
N ASP A 60 25.24 10.52 19.97
CA ASP A 60 24.77 10.90 21.31
C ASP A 60 24.74 9.74 22.32
N ARG A 61 25.07 8.51 21.88
CA ARG A 61 25.06 7.28 22.67
C ARG A 61 23.68 6.87 23.22
N GLN A 62 22.60 7.49 22.76
CA GLN A 62 21.23 7.14 23.18
C GLN A 62 20.68 5.94 22.41
N ILE A 63 21.27 5.64 21.25
CA ILE A 63 20.86 4.56 20.37
C ILE A 63 22.02 3.59 20.16
N THR A 64 21.68 2.30 20.14
CA THR A 64 22.62 1.21 19.92
C THR A 64 22.08 0.25 18.86
N ALA A 65 22.95 -0.21 17.95
CA ALA A 65 22.68 -1.32 17.05
C ALA A 65 23.55 -2.52 17.41
N SER A 66 22.97 -3.72 17.45
CA SER A 66 23.67 -4.95 17.86
C SER A 66 23.00 -6.21 17.35
N PHE A 67 23.79 -7.28 17.19
CA PHE A 67 23.27 -8.63 16.98
C PHE A 67 22.89 -9.29 18.32
N GLY A 68 21.66 -9.77 18.42
CA GLY A 68 21.23 -10.73 19.44
C GLY A 68 21.41 -12.18 18.96
N LYS A 69 20.88 -13.15 19.72
CA LYS A 69 20.99 -14.59 19.41
C LYS A 69 20.38 -14.99 18.05
N SER A 70 19.48 -14.17 17.51
CA SER A 70 18.76 -14.48 16.27
C SER A 70 18.39 -13.28 15.41
N THR A 71 18.72 -12.06 15.83
CA THR A 71 18.21 -10.83 15.20
C THR A 71 19.22 -9.70 15.27
N PHE A 72 19.23 -8.83 14.27
CA PHE A 72 19.89 -7.53 14.35
C PHE A 72 18.86 -6.51 14.87
N THR A 73 19.22 -5.75 15.91
CA THR A 73 18.28 -4.85 16.61
C THR A 73 18.86 -3.47 16.76
N ILE A 74 18.00 -2.45 16.66
CA ILE A 74 18.30 -1.07 17.01
C ILE A 74 17.47 -0.74 18.25
N LYS A 75 18.14 -0.24 19.28
CA LYS A 75 17.54 0.10 20.57
C LYS A 75 17.76 1.55 20.93
N LYS A 76 16.78 2.20 21.54
CA LYS A 76 16.89 3.50 22.19
C LYS A 76 16.65 3.32 23.68
N GLN A 77 17.62 3.68 24.51
CA GLN A 77 17.54 3.52 25.98
C GLN A 77 17.11 2.10 26.41
N GLY A 78 17.63 1.08 25.72
CA GLY A 78 17.32 -0.34 26.00
C GLY A 78 16.05 -0.88 25.35
N LEU A 79 15.12 -0.02 24.90
CA LEU A 79 13.90 -0.41 24.19
C LEU A 79 14.21 -0.69 22.71
N ILE A 80 13.75 -1.82 22.18
CA ILE A 80 13.87 -2.14 20.76
C ILE A 80 12.95 -1.21 19.97
N ILE A 81 13.54 -0.37 19.11
CA ILE A 81 12.81 0.53 18.22
C ILE A 81 12.69 -0.01 16.80
N TRP A 82 13.53 -0.98 16.44
CA TRP A 82 13.49 -1.72 15.17
C TRP A 82 14.20 -3.08 15.32
N ASN A 83 13.67 -4.13 14.68
CA ASN A 83 14.22 -5.47 14.68
C ASN A 83 14.21 -6.08 13.26
N SER A 84 15.29 -6.79 12.92
CA SER A 84 15.43 -7.54 11.67
C SER A 84 14.32 -8.57 11.39
N ASN A 85 13.58 -9.00 12.42
CA ASN A 85 12.48 -9.95 12.28
C ASN A 85 11.09 -9.30 12.23
N ASP A 86 11.00 -7.97 12.32
CA ASP A 86 9.72 -7.29 12.22
C ASP A 86 9.09 -7.52 10.83
N GLU A 87 7.76 -7.59 10.76
CA GLU A 87 7.03 -7.63 9.48
C GLU A 87 7.30 -6.31 8.72
N GLY A 88 7.83 -6.41 7.50
CA GLY A 88 8.33 -5.25 6.74
C GLY A 88 9.80 -4.90 7.01
N SER A 89 10.52 -5.67 7.85
CA SER A 89 11.97 -5.57 7.94
C SER A 89 12.63 -5.89 6.60
N ILE A 90 13.62 -5.08 6.24
CA ILE A 90 14.47 -5.29 5.06
C ILE A 90 15.33 -6.55 5.21
N LEU A 91 15.63 -6.96 6.43
CA LEU A 91 16.46 -8.13 6.69
C LEU A 91 15.61 -9.40 6.75
N PRO A 92 16.10 -10.53 6.22
CA PRO A 92 15.39 -11.79 6.27
C PRO A 92 15.13 -12.19 7.72
N LYS A 93 14.00 -12.87 7.97
CA LYS A 93 13.61 -13.42 9.29
C LYS A 93 14.57 -14.49 9.83
N SER A 94 15.65 -14.78 9.10
CA SER A 94 16.65 -15.77 9.43
C SER A 94 17.73 -15.19 10.36
N LYS A 95 18.41 -16.05 11.12
CA LYS A 95 19.45 -15.63 12.07
C LYS A 95 20.63 -15.00 11.35
N VAL A 96 20.72 -13.68 11.34
CA VAL A 96 21.91 -12.92 10.90
C VAL A 96 22.92 -12.82 12.04
N ASN A 97 24.22 -12.95 11.74
CA ASN A 97 25.29 -12.93 12.76
C ASN A 97 26.47 -12.00 12.40
N LYS A 98 26.50 -11.47 11.18
CA LYS A 98 27.58 -10.62 10.68
C LYS A 98 27.04 -9.60 9.68
N LEU A 99 27.50 -8.37 9.80
CA LEU A 99 27.33 -7.28 8.84
C LEU A 99 28.71 -6.90 8.32
N VAL A 100 28.84 -6.62 7.03
CA VAL A 100 30.07 -6.09 6.43
C VAL A 100 29.71 -4.91 5.55
N LEU A 101 30.42 -3.79 5.68
CA LEU A 101 30.40 -2.75 4.66
C LEU A 101 31.51 -3.07 3.65
N LYS A 102 31.18 -3.41 2.40
CA LYS A 102 32.14 -3.80 1.37
C LYS A 102 31.87 -3.04 0.07
N ASN A 103 32.83 -2.23 -0.35
CA ASN A 103 32.75 -1.33 -1.50
C ASN A 103 31.49 -0.46 -1.50
N GLY A 104 31.17 0.09 -0.33
CA GLY A 104 29.96 0.89 -0.15
C GLY A 104 28.65 0.10 -0.22
N ASN A 105 28.69 -1.23 -0.22
CA ASN A 105 27.53 -2.14 -0.11
C ASN A 105 27.46 -2.70 1.33
N ILE A 106 26.27 -2.72 1.93
CA ILE A 106 26.05 -3.36 3.23
C ILE A 106 25.63 -4.79 2.96
N LEU A 107 26.37 -5.75 3.52
CA LEU A 107 26.13 -7.17 3.37
C LEU A 107 25.78 -7.76 4.73
N PHE A 108 24.62 -8.40 4.84
CA PHE A 108 24.25 -9.20 6.01
C PHE A 108 24.46 -10.67 5.72
N TYR A 109 25.08 -11.35 6.67
CA TYR A 109 25.47 -12.75 6.57
C TYR A 109 24.76 -13.61 7.61
N LYS A 110 24.51 -14.86 7.20
CA LYS A 110 24.20 -16.00 8.06
C LYS A 110 25.20 -17.10 7.75
N ASN A 111 26.02 -17.48 8.73
CA ASN A 111 27.01 -18.57 8.58
C ASN A 111 27.82 -18.44 7.28
N ASP A 112 28.32 -17.23 7.00
CA ASP A 112 29.10 -16.87 5.81
C ASP A 112 28.39 -16.83 4.46
N SER A 113 27.09 -17.15 4.39
CA SER A 113 26.25 -16.84 3.23
C SER A 113 25.65 -15.44 3.35
N ILE A 114 25.68 -14.65 2.26
CA ILE A 114 24.97 -13.37 2.19
C ILE A 114 23.47 -13.69 2.14
N VAL A 115 22.70 -13.09 3.05
CA VAL A 115 21.24 -13.26 3.12
C VAL A 115 20.49 -11.96 2.80
N TRP A 116 21.18 -10.82 2.86
CA TRP A 116 20.65 -9.54 2.38
C TRP A 116 21.80 -8.61 2.01
N GLN A 117 21.54 -7.71 1.07
CA GLN A 117 22.45 -6.64 0.73
C GLN A 117 21.71 -5.34 0.39
N SER A 118 22.36 -4.19 0.59
CA SER A 118 21.77 -2.87 0.25
C SER A 118 21.82 -2.56 -1.24
N PHE A 119 22.56 -3.35 -2.03
CA PHE A 119 22.80 -3.17 -3.48
C PHE A 119 23.49 -1.85 -3.85
N THR A 120 24.06 -1.16 -2.87
CA THR A 120 24.70 0.15 -3.06
C THR A 120 26.15 0.03 -3.54
N LYS A 121 26.64 1.02 -4.30
CA LYS A 121 28.00 1.07 -4.85
C LYS A 121 28.72 2.38 -4.52
N PHE A 122 28.77 2.74 -3.24
CA PHE A 122 29.38 4.01 -2.80
C PHE A 122 30.91 3.94 -2.70
N PRO A 123 31.60 5.09 -2.67
CA PRO A 123 33.05 5.14 -2.53
C PRO A 123 33.56 4.34 -1.31
N THR A 124 34.74 3.74 -1.44
CA THR A 124 35.39 2.94 -0.39
C THR A 124 35.77 3.75 0.86
N SER A 125 35.78 5.08 0.77
CA SER A 125 35.98 5.98 1.91
C SER A 125 34.72 6.18 2.77
N SER A 126 33.59 5.56 2.37
CA SER A 126 32.34 5.64 3.10
C SER A 126 32.35 4.83 4.40
N LYS A 127 31.46 5.22 5.33
CA LYS A 127 31.31 4.60 6.63
C LYS A 127 29.84 4.30 6.90
N LEU A 128 29.55 3.16 7.50
CA LEU A 128 28.23 2.84 8.03
C LEU A 128 28.14 3.35 9.48
N ILE A 129 27.09 4.09 9.80
CA ILE A 129 26.78 4.59 11.14
C ILE A 129 25.35 4.25 11.52
N VAL A 130 25.05 4.31 12.83
CA VAL A 130 23.67 4.47 13.32
C VAL A 130 23.47 5.93 13.72
N GLY A 131 22.49 6.59 13.13
CA GLY A 131 22.15 7.98 13.44
C GLY A 131 21.46 8.13 14.80
N ASN A 132 21.42 9.36 15.32
CA ASN A 132 20.67 9.69 16.54
C ASN A 132 19.14 9.57 16.35
N ASP A 133 18.70 9.41 15.10
CA ASP A 133 17.33 9.12 14.69
C ASP A 133 17.03 7.61 14.63
N GLY A 134 18.01 6.75 14.87
CA GLY A 134 17.84 5.30 14.84
C GLY A 134 17.96 4.69 13.45
N ILE A 135 18.39 5.46 12.46
CA ILE A 135 18.54 5.05 11.07
C ILE A 135 19.98 4.62 10.80
N LEU A 136 20.19 3.51 10.11
CA LEU A 136 21.49 3.16 9.55
C LEU A 136 21.79 4.00 8.32
N LYS A 137 22.97 4.60 8.29
CA LYS A 137 23.39 5.50 7.21
C LYS A 137 24.75 5.13 6.67
N ILE A 138 24.91 5.19 5.36
CA ILE A 138 26.24 5.26 4.74
C ILE A 138 26.56 6.73 4.54
N ILE A 139 27.65 7.19 5.14
CA ILE A 139 28.13 8.57 5.02
C ILE A 139 29.46 8.61 4.25
N SER A 140 29.66 9.67 3.47
CA SER A 140 30.93 9.96 2.80
C SER A 140 32.01 10.41 3.79
N SER A 141 33.26 10.48 3.34
CA SER A 141 34.35 11.10 4.11
C SER A 141 34.09 12.57 4.45
N LYS A 142 33.27 13.27 3.64
CA LYS A 142 32.82 14.65 3.87
C LYS A 142 31.58 14.75 4.76
N LYS A 143 31.16 13.65 5.39
CA LYS A 143 29.96 13.55 6.26
C LYS A 143 28.63 13.78 5.53
N THR A 144 28.61 13.71 4.20
CA THR A 144 27.37 13.72 3.42
C THR A 144 26.69 12.36 3.53
N ILE A 145 25.38 12.34 3.73
CA ILE A 145 24.59 11.10 3.70
C ILE A 145 24.52 10.62 2.25
N LEU A 146 25.00 9.41 2.00
CA LEU A 146 24.95 8.76 0.70
C LEU A 146 23.75 7.81 0.61
N TRP A 147 23.43 7.18 1.72
CA TRP A 147 22.32 6.22 1.80
C TRP A 147 21.76 6.11 3.21
N GLU A 148 20.49 5.77 3.29
CA GLU A 148 19.78 5.45 4.52
C GLU A 148 18.97 4.17 4.35
N ASN A 149 19.01 3.28 5.35
CA ASN A 149 18.02 2.22 5.46
C ASN A 149 16.75 2.90 5.94
N PHE A 150 15.65 2.81 5.22
CA PHE A 150 14.43 3.45 5.70
C PHE A 150 13.81 2.61 6.84
N ALA A 151 14.45 2.60 8.02
CA ALA A 151 13.84 2.23 9.30
C ALA A 151 12.98 3.42 9.77
N LEU A 152 11.88 3.62 9.08
CA LEU A 152 11.03 4.81 9.11
C LEU A 152 10.30 5.02 10.45
N LYS A 153 10.76 6.00 11.24
CA LYS A 153 9.92 6.74 12.21
C LYS A 153 10.22 8.25 12.24
N ALA A 154 11.45 8.69 11.93
CA ALA A 154 11.85 10.08 12.21
C ALA A 154 11.52 11.11 11.12
N ASN A 155 11.60 10.75 9.82
CA ASN A 155 11.68 11.74 8.72
C ASN A 155 10.58 11.64 7.65
N SER A 156 9.53 10.83 7.83
CA SER A 156 8.45 10.77 6.86
C SER A 156 7.58 12.04 6.95
N LEU A 157 7.44 12.73 5.82
CA LEU A 157 6.43 13.77 5.62
C LEU A 157 5.15 13.11 5.10
N LYS A 158 3.99 13.64 5.49
CA LYS A 158 2.72 13.23 4.88
C LYS A 158 2.73 13.67 3.41
N PRO A 159 2.58 12.75 2.43
CA PRO A 159 2.50 13.15 1.03
C PRO A 159 1.32 14.10 0.80
N PRO A 160 1.44 15.14 -0.04
CA PRO A 160 0.28 15.95 -0.42
C PRO A 160 -0.71 15.08 -1.22
N LEU A 161 -1.99 15.44 -1.14
CA LEU A 161 -2.97 14.98 -2.13
C LEU A 161 -2.88 15.90 -3.33
N LEU A 162 -2.64 15.34 -4.51
CA LEU A 162 -2.70 16.11 -5.75
C LEU A 162 -4.11 16.10 -6.31
N TYR A 163 -4.47 17.25 -6.89
CA TYR A 163 -5.66 17.43 -7.70
C TYR A 163 -5.35 16.85 -9.09
N ALA A 164 -5.81 15.64 -9.37
CA ALA A 164 -5.52 14.94 -10.62
C ALA A 164 -6.73 15.08 -11.57
N GLY A 165 -6.95 16.29 -12.08
CA GLY A 165 -8.06 16.61 -12.99
C GLY A 165 -9.33 16.82 -12.22
N SER A 166 -10.46 16.26 -12.62
CA SER A 166 -11.63 16.30 -11.73
C SER A 166 -11.41 15.50 -10.43
N GLU A 167 -10.31 14.75 -10.27
CA GLU A 167 -9.97 14.09 -9.00
C GLU A 167 -9.40 15.10 -8.02
N GLY A 168 -10.28 15.76 -7.26
CA GLY A 168 -9.87 16.71 -6.22
C GLY A 168 -9.54 16.09 -4.87
N PRO A 169 -9.03 16.87 -3.90
CA PRO A 169 -9.26 16.53 -2.50
C PRO A 169 -10.78 16.41 -2.28
N PHE A 170 -11.23 15.59 -1.32
CA PHE A 170 -12.66 15.40 -1.07
C PHE A 170 -13.37 16.76 -0.97
N THR A 171 -14.18 17.07 -1.99
CA THR A 171 -15.07 18.22 -1.98
C THR A 171 -16.33 17.84 -1.22
N LYS A 172 -17.17 18.82 -0.87
CA LYS A 172 -18.46 18.54 -0.23
C LYS A 172 -19.41 17.69 -1.09
N GLY A 173 -19.15 17.57 -2.39
CA GLY A 173 -19.97 16.78 -3.33
C GLY A 173 -19.66 15.29 -3.35
N PHE A 174 -18.64 14.82 -2.63
CA PHE A 174 -18.28 13.40 -2.58
C PHE A 174 -18.54 12.79 -1.21
N VAL A 175 -18.60 11.46 -1.18
CA VAL A 175 -18.71 10.68 0.05
C VAL A 175 -17.35 10.69 0.75
N ASN A 176 -17.36 10.86 2.06
CA ASN A 176 -16.15 10.73 2.86
C ASN A 176 -15.83 9.25 3.06
N PRO A 177 -14.70 8.73 2.56
CA PRO A 177 -14.30 7.38 2.86
C PRO A 177 -13.99 7.25 4.36
N THR A 178 -14.49 6.18 4.95
CA THR A 178 -14.28 5.83 6.35
C THR A 178 -14.04 4.33 6.45
N ASN A 179 -13.81 3.79 7.65
CA ASN A 179 -13.73 2.35 7.87
C ASN A 179 -15.08 1.62 7.79
N LYS A 180 -16.20 2.34 7.62
CA LYS A 180 -17.53 1.74 7.46
C LYS A 180 -18.30 2.46 6.36
N LEU A 181 -18.51 1.76 5.25
CA LEU A 181 -19.34 2.22 4.14
C LEU A 181 -20.75 1.64 4.29
N LYS A 182 -21.77 2.52 4.34
CA LYS A 182 -23.17 2.10 4.31
C LYS A 182 -23.73 2.23 2.88
N LEU A 183 -24.36 1.17 2.40
CA LEU A 183 -25.05 1.17 1.10
C LEU A 183 -26.55 1.08 1.34
N TYR A 184 -27.30 2.15 1.11
CA TYR A 184 -28.77 2.11 1.14
C TYR A 184 -29.28 1.64 -0.22
N VAL A 185 -29.83 0.43 -0.25
CA VAL A 185 -30.24 -0.23 -1.50
C VAL A 185 -31.75 -0.17 -1.67
N LEU A 186 -32.19 0.64 -2.63
CA LEU A 186 -33.59 0.78 -3.02
C LEU A 186 -33.87 -0.07 -4.25
N PHE A 187 -34.94 -0.87 -4.20
CA PHE A 187 -35.44 -1.59 -5.37
C PHE A 187 -36.59 -0.79 -5.98
N VAL A 188 -36.49 -0.44 -7.26
CA VAL A 188 -37.48 0.40 -7.96
C VAL A 188 -38.13 -0.29 -9.14
N ASP A 189 -39.43 -0.04 -9.33
CA ASP A 189 -40.20 -0.46 -10.49
C ASP A 189 -41.10 0.67 -11.00
N TRP A 190 -41.89 0.41 -12.03
CA TRP A 190 -42.74 1.42 -12.68
C TRP A 190 -44.16 0.91 -12.90
N ALA A 191 -45.10 1.84 -13.06
CA ALA A 191 -46.51 1.51 -13.32
C ALA A 191 -46.69 0.63 -14.58
N ASP A 192 -45.90 0.88 -15.62
CA ASP A 192 -45.89 0.19 -16.91
C ASP A 192 -44.87 -0.96 -16.98
N ALA A 193 -44.18 -1.26 -15.88
CA ALA A 193 -43.11 -2.25 -15.82
C ALA A 193 -42.88 -2.79 -14.39
N LYS A 194 -43.93 -3.39 -13.82
CA LYS A 194 -43.95 -3.90 -12.44
C LYS A 194 -43.05 -5.12 -12.26
N ALA A 195 -42.36 -5.17 -11.13
CA ALA A 195 -41.55 -6.34 -10.77
C ALA A 195 -42.40 -7.46 -10.16
N ILE A 196 -42.12 -8.71 -10.52
CA ILE A 196 -42.79 -9.89 -9.93
C ILE A 196 -41.92 -10.61 -8.90
N THR A 197 -40.60 -10.59 -9.04
CA THR A 197 -39.67 -11.19 -8.07
C THR A 197 -39.78 -10.52 -6.70
N LYS A 198 -39.68 -11.29 -5.60
CA LYS A 198 -39.71 -10.77 -4.22
C LYS A 198 -38.48 -11.16 -3.41
N ASN A 199 -37.52 -11.84 -4.04
CA ASN A 199 -36.31 -12.31 -3.37
C ASN A 199 -35.18 -11.27 -3.48
N PHE A 200 -35.28 -10.22 -2.68
CA PHE A 200 -34.32 -9.10 -2.69
C PHE A 200 -32.89 -9.51 -2.30
N ASP A 201 -32.74 -10.52 -1.43
CA ASP A 201 -31.41 -11.06 -1.09
C ASP A 201 -30.76 -11.70 -2.31
N SER A 202 -31.52 -12.48 -3.08
CA SER A 202 -31.01 -13.10 -4.31
C SER A 202 -30.58 -12.04 -5.33
N ILE A 203 -31.34 -10.95 -5.48
CA ILE A 203 -30.97 -9.85 -6.40
C ILE A 203 -29.67 -9.20 -5.93
N TRP A 204 -29.57 -8.89 -4.64
CA TRP A 204 -28.35 -8.31 -4.07
C TRP A 204 -27.14 -9.26 -4.19
N SER A 205 -27.37 -10.56 -4.02
CA SER A 205 -26.34 -11.59 -4.15
C SER A 205 -25.78 -11.66 -5.58
N VAL A 206 -26.62 -11.44 -6.60
CA VAL A 206 -26.16 -11.33 -7.99
C VAL A 206 -25.23 -10.12 -8.15
N VAL A 207 -25.70 -8.94 -7.72
CA VAL A 207 -24.94 -7.68 -7.83
C VAL A 207 -23.59 -7.76 -7.11
N THR A 208 -23.55 -8.35 -5.91
CA THR A 208 -22.32 -8.45 -5.10
C THR A 208 -21.49 -9.70 -5.37
N SER A 209 -21.93 -10.56 -6.29
CA SER A 209 -21.32 -11.87 -6.54
C SER A 209 -21.17 -12.69 -5.24
N ASN A 210 -22.28 -12.89 -4.53
CA ASN A 210 -22.38 -13.64 -3.27
C ASN A 210 -21.43 -13.12 -2.18
N GLY A 211 -21.42 -11.79 -1.96
CA GLY A 211 -20.63 -11.16 -0.92
C GLY A 211 -19.16 -10.90 -1.29
N THR A 212 -18.79 -11.02 -2.57
CA THR A 212 -17.42 -10.79 -3.03
C THR A 212 -17.05 -9.30 -2.99
N LEU A 213 -18.02 -8.41 -3.20
CA LEU A 213 -17.84 -6.96 -3.03
C LEU A 213 -17.28 -6.63 -1.64
N GLU A 214 -17.97 -7.10 -0.60
CA GLU A 214 -17.66 -6.84 0.81
C GLU A 214 -16.28 -7.41 1.18
N LYS A 215 -15.97 -8.62 0.68
CA LYS A 215 -14.64 -9.24 0.85
C LYS A 215 -13.53 -8.42 0.18
N SER A 216 -13.78 -7.91 -1.03
CA SER A 216 -12.81 -7.10 -1.77
C SER A 216 -12.51 -5.79 -1.04
N PHE A 217 -13.53 -5.07 -0.56
CA PHE A 217 -13.31 -3.85 0.24
C PHE A 217 -12.60 -4.15 1.58
N ALA A 218 -12.95 -5.25 2.25
CA ALA A 218 -12.27 -5.66 3.48
C ALA A 218 -10.78 -5.97 3.25
N GLN A 219 -10.44 -6.55 2.09
CA GLN A 219 -9.06 -6.81 1.70
C GLN A 219 -8.29 -5.51 1.41
N GLN A 220 -8.90 -4.58 0.68
CA GLN A 220 -8.28 -3.31 0.30
C GLN A 220 -8.10 -2.35 1.48
N GLY A 221 -9.14 -2.18 2.31
CA GLY A 221 -9.11 -1.32 3.49
C GLY A 221 -8.67 -2.01 4.77
N LYS A 222 -7.86 -3.08 4.66
CA LYS A 222 -7.44 -3.91 5.80
C LYS A 222 -6.70 -3.12 6.89
N ALA A 223 -5.94 -2.09 6.52
CA ALA A 223 -5.23 -1.24 7.47
C ALA A 223 -6.19 -0.39 8.34
N ILE A 224 -7.42 -0.17 7.89
CA ILE A 224 -8.45 0.57 8.63
C ILE A 224 -9.63 -0.29 9.06
N ASN A 225 -9.58 -1.61 8.83
CA ASN A 225 -10.70 -2.53 9.01
C ASN A 225 -11.97 -2.07 8.27
N LEU A 226 -11.84 -1.75 6.98
CA LEU A 226 -12.97 -1.34 6.13
C LEU A 226 -14.06 -2.42 6.09
N THR A 227 -15.30 -2.00 6.30
CA THR A 227 -16.50 -2.83 6.20
C THR A 227 -17.53 -2.17 5.29
N VAL A 228 -18.30 -3.00 4.57
CA VAL A 228 -19.43 -2.57 3.75
C VAL A 228 -20.71 -3.14 4.36
N GLU A 229 -21.67 -2.27 4.65
CA GLU A 229 -22.95 -2.61 5.28
C GLU A 229 -24.11 -2.28 4.33
N PRO A 230 -24.67 -3.27 3.61
CA PRO A 230 -25.84 -3.06 2.78
C PRO A 230 -27.12 -3.03 3.63
N LEU A 231 -27.93 -1.99 3.42
CA LEU A 231 -29.25 -1.80 4.02
C LEU A 231 -30.29 -1.90 2.90
N LEU A 232 -30.92 -3.06 2.76
CA LEU A 232 -31.88 -3.34 1.70
C LEU A 232 -33.29 -2.86 2.09
N SER A 233 -33.99 -2.19 1.18
CA SER A 233 -35.39 -1.73 1.42
C SER A 233 -36.41 -2.87 1.51
N LYS A 234 -36.07 -4.07 1.01
CA LYS A 234 -36.90 -5.29 1.03
C LYS A 234 -38.31 -5.13 0.46
N LYS A 235 -38.51 -4.16 -0.44
CA LYS A 235 -39.76 -3.94 -1.17
C LYS A 235 -39.46 -3.24 -2.49
N TRP A 236 -40.31 -3.47 -3.49
CA TRP A 236 -40.35 -2.64 -4.68
C TRP A 236 -41.02 -1.31 -4.36
N VAL A 237 -40.37 -0.21 -4.76
CA VAL A 237 -40.94 1.13 -4.69
C VAL A 237 -41.22 1.59 -6.11
N THR A 238 -42.50 1.78 -6.41
CA THR A 238 -42.93 2.26 -7.71
C THR A 238 -42.68 3.75 -7.83
N LEU A 239 -41.88 4.13 -8.81
CA LEU A 239 -41.62 5.52 -9.12
C LEU A 239 -42.88 6.19 -9.70
N PRO A 240 -43.05 7.51 -9.49
CA PRO A 240 -44.29 8.20 -9.81
C PRO A 240 -44.58 8.31 -11.31
N LYS A 241 -43.55 8.23 -12.16
CA LYS A 241 -43.69 8.30 -13.63
C LYS A 241 -43.42 6.93 -14.25
N THR A 242 -43.87 6.74 -15.48
CA THR A 242 -43.64 5.48 -16.21
C THR A 242 -42.18 5.34 -16.59
N SER A 243 -41.77 4.11 -16.84
CA SER A 243 -40.44 3.81 -17.33
C SER A 243 -40.15 4.48 -18.68
N ALA A 244 -41.14 4.51 -19.58
CA ALA A 244 -41.06 5.19 -20.87
C ALA A 244 -40.92 6.72 -20.77
N TYR A 245 -41.32 7.33 -19.64
CA TYR A 245 -41.06 8.75 -19.40
C TYR A 245 -39.58 8.98 -19.10
N TYR A 246 -39.01 8.19 -18.19
CA TYR A 246 -37.60 8.37 -17.80
C TYR A 246 -36.66 7.97 -18.94
N PHE A 247 -36.98 6.85 -19.62
CA PHE A 247 -36.16 6.22 -20.66
C PHE A 247 -37.00 5.93 -21.91
N PRO A 248 -37.27 6.93 -22.77
CA PRO A 248 -37.96 6.73 -24.04
C PRO A 248 -37.18 5.78 -24.97
N THR A 249 -37.87 4.79 -25.55
CA THR A 249 -37.25 3.66 -26.29
C THR A 249 -36.57 4.03 -27.61
N ASP A 250 -36.93 5.18 -28.19
CA ASP A 250 -36.49 5.63 -29.51
C ASP A 250 -35.67 6.94 -29.46
N SER A 251 -35.16 7.31 -28.28
CA SER A 251 -34.41 8.54 -28.11
C SER A 251 -32.94 8.27 -27.77
N THR A 252 -32.05 9.15 -28.23
CA THR A 252 -30.67 9.22 -27.74
C THR A 252 -30.66 9.66 -26.27
N ASP A 253 -29.60 9.31 -25.53
CA ASP A 253 -29.44 9.58 -24.09
C ASP A 253 -29.70 11.05 -23.70
N SER A 254 -29.41 11.98 -24.63
CA SER A 254 -29.65 13.43 -24.49
C SER A 254 -31.12 13.81 -24.25
N TYR A 255 -32.07 12.91 -24.53
CA TYR A 255 -33.50 13.13 -24.35
C TYR A 255 -34.09 12.39 -23.13
N TRP A 256 -33.25 11.71 -22.35
CA TRP A 256 -33.74 11.02 -21.16
C TRP A 256 -33.95 11.97 -19.99
N ASN A 257 -35.00 11.70 -19.21
CA ASN A 257 -35.37 12.53 -18.07
C ASN A 257 -34.58 12.12 -16.82
N TRP A 258 -33.25 12.09 -16.93
CA TRP A 258 -32.32 11.64 -15.88
C TRP A 258 -32.44 12.42 -14.57
N GLN A 259 -32.58 13.74 -14.67
CA GLN A 259 -32.69 14.63 -13.52
C GLN A 259 -33.96 14.33 -12.71
N ASP A 260 -35.05 14.03 -13.40
CA ASP A 260 -36.30 13.61 -12.78
C ASP A 260 -36.18 12.21 -12.18
N TYR A 261 -35.52 11.28 -12.89
CA TYR A 261 -35.31 9.92 -12.41
C TYR A 261 -34.51 9.91 -11.10
N THR A 262 -33.37 10.58 -11.05
CA THR A 262 -32.51 10.62 -9.85
C THR A 262 -33.20 11.36 -8.69
N LYS A 263 -33.95 12.44 -8.98
CA LYS A 263 -34.75 13.16 -7.98
C LYS A 263 -35.86 12.28 -7.38
N ASP A 264 -36.62 11.59 -8.23
CA ASP A 264 -37.72 10.71 -7.78
C ASP A 264 -37.15 9.50 -7.01
N CYS A 265 -36.01 8.93 -7.44
CA CYS A 265 -35.29 7.91 -6.69
C CYS A 265 -34.83 8.40 -5.32
N ALA A 266 -34.30 9.62 -5.22
CA ALA A 266 -33.83 10.18 -3.95
C ALA A 266 -34.98 10.36 -2.95
N ALA A 267 -36.11 10.88 -3.42
CA ALA A 267 -37.32 11.02 -2.61
C ALA A 267 -37.89 9.66 -2.16
N ALA A 268 -37.92 8.68 -3.07
CA ALA A 268 -38.35 7.32 -2.79
C ALA A 268 -37.44 6.64 -1.75
N LEU A 269 -36.13 6.78 -1.88
CA LEU A 269 -35.16 6.21 -0.95
C LEU A 269 -35.28 6.84 0.43
N ASN A 270 -35.36 8.18 0.51
CA ASN A 270 -35.55 8.90 1.76
C ASN A 270 -36.79 8.42 2.50
N SER A 271 -37.88 8.19 1.77
CA SER A 271 -39.15 7.70 2.33
C SER A 271 -39.08 6.22 2.71
N ALA A 272 -38.36 5.39 1.94
CA ALA A 272 -38.25 3.96 2.21
C ALA A 272 -37.46 3.66 3.50
N PHE A 273 -36.47 4.47 3.82
CA PHE A 273 -35.60 4.31 4.99
C PHE A 273 -35.88 5.30 6.13
N ASN A 274 -36.90 6.15 6.01
CA ASN A 274 -37.25 7.20 6.98
C ASN A 274 -36.04 8.07 7.36
N LEU A 275 -35.33 8.58 6.36
CA LEU A 275 -34.11 9.35 6.58
C LEU A 275 -34.44 10.84 6.72
N ASP A 276 -33.95 11.46 7.79
CA ASP A 276 -33.98 12.92 7.95
C ASP A 276 -32.82 13.58 7.17
N THR A 277 -31.66 12.94 7.21
CA THR A 277 -30.45 13.34 6.48
C THR A 277 -29.59 12.11 6.20
N PHE A 278 -29.01 12.05 5.00
CA PHE A 278 -28.02 11.06 4.65
C PHE A 278 -26.71 11.32 5.40
N ILE A 279 -26.11 10.25 5.91
CA ILE A 279 -24.80 10.36 6.57
C ILE A 279 -23.75 10.49 5.46
N ASN A 280 -22.80 11.42 5.62
CA ASN A 280 -21.76 11.74 4.62
C ASN A 280 -20.83 10.57 4.22
N ASN A 281 -20.91 9.41 4.86
CA ASN A 281 -20.17 8.18 4.53
C ASN A 281 -21.09 7.05 3.99
N SER A 282 -22.27 7.41 3.48
CA SER A 282 -23.25 6.48 2.92
C SER A 282 -23.48 6.74 1.44
N ILE A 283 -23.75 5.69 0.67
CA ILE A 283 -24.06 5.75 -0.75
C ILE A 283 -25.47 5.20 -0.98
N ALA A 284 -26.26 5.88 -1.79
CA ALA A 284 -27.53 5.38 -2.31
C ALA A 284 -27.26 4.45 -3.51
N VAL A 285 -27.85 3.26 -3.51
CA VAL A 285 -27.79 2.31 -4.63
C VAL A 285 -29.22 2.01 -5.08
N ILE A 286 -29.54 2.33 -6.32
CA ILE A 286 -30.86 2.13 -6.91
C ILE A 286 -30.79 0.93 -7.85
N LEU A 287 -31.54 -0.12 -7.54
CA LEU A 287 -31.64 -1.34 -8.31
C LEU A 287 -33.00 -1.38 -9.01
N SER A 288 -33.00 -1.20 -10.33
CA SER A 288 -34.22 -1.28 -11.14
C SER A 288 -34.73 -2.71 -11.31
N ASN A 289 -36.01 -2.87 -11.63
CA ASN A 289 -36.60 -4.17 -11.94
C ASN A 289 -35.75 -4.92 -13.02
N PRO A 290 -35.13 -6.07 -12.72
CA PRO A 290 -34.29 -6.80 -13.68
C PRO A 290 -35.09 -7.43 -14.84
N GLU A 291 -36.40 -7.62 -14.68
CA GLU A 291 -37.27 -8.34 -15.63
C GLU A 291 -37.56 -7.55 -16.92
N ILE A 292 -37.14 -6.29 -16.97
CA ILE A 292 -37.33 -5.41 -18.13
C ILE A 292 -36.09 -5.35 -19.03
N ALA A 293 -35.09 -6.21 -18.76
CA ALA A 293 -33.82 -6.23 -19.49
C ALA A 293 -34.01 -6.31 -21.02
N ASP A 294 -34.94 -7.14 -21.47
CA ASP A 294 -35.22 -7.35 -22.89
C ASP A 294 -35.86 -6.12 -23.55
N LYS A 295 -36.60 -5.31 -22.78
CA LYS A 295 -37.25 -4.07 -23.26
C LYS A 295 -36.22 -2.97 -23.55
N TRP A 296 -35.04 -3.02 -22.93
CA TRP A 296 -34.03 -1.98 -22.98
C TRP A 296 -32.61 -2.51 -23.25
N ALA A 297 -32.50 -3.48 -24.15
CA ALA A 297 -31.21 -4.05 -24.56
C ALA A 297 -30.23 -3.04 -25.22
N LYS A 298 -30.65 -1.79 -25.47
CA LYS A 298 -29.76 -0.71 -25.91
C LYS A 298 -29.17 -0.06 -24.66
N ASP A 299 -27.83 -0.06 -24.56
CA ASP A 299 -27.02 0.40 -23.43
C ASP A 299 -27.54 1.67 -22.77
N ILE A 300 -28.37 1.52 -21.73
CA ILE A 300 -28.79 2.64 -20.90
C ILE A 300 -27.60 3.03 -20.02
N PRO A 301 -27.11 4.30 -20.03
CA PRO A 301 -26.22 4.79 -19.01
C PRO A 301 -26.76 4.53 -17.62
N CYS A 302 -25.84 4.22 -16.75
CA CYS A 302 -26.05 3.75 -15.40
C CYS A 302 -24.68 3.88 -14.77
N GLY A 303 -24.67 4.24 -13.51
CA GLY A 303 -23.43 4.60 -12.84
C GLY A 303 -23.68 5.63 -11.75
N ASN A 304 -22.65 6.39 -11.46
CA ASN A 304 -22.60 7.36 -10.39
C ASN A 304 -23.16 8.71 -10.82
N HIS A 305 -24.02 9.26 -9.97
CA HIS A 305 -24.60 10.59 -10.14
C HIS A 305 -24.27 11.43 -8.92
N GLU A 306 -23.71 12.62 -9.14
CA GLU A 306 -23.67 13.65 -8.11
C GLU A 306 -25.10 14.16 -7.88
N ILE A 307 -25.56 14.12 -6.63
CA ILE A 307 -26.87 14.59 -6.23
C ILE A 307 -26.74 15.38 -4.94
N HIS A 308 -27.66 16.31 -4.71
CA HIS A 308 -27.67 17.14 -3.50
C HIS A 308 -29.06 17.08 -2.87
N TYR A 309 -29.38 15.94 -2.24
CA TYR A 309 -30.70 15.71 -1.66
C TYR A 309 -30.59 15.30 -0.19
N LYS A 310 -30.96 16.21 0.73
CA LYS A 310 -30.95 15.96 2.20
C LYS A 310 -29.65 15.30 2.69
N GLY A 311 -28.50 15.81 2.25
CA GLY A 311 -27.17 15.27 2.61
C GLY A 311 -26.72 14.04 1.82
N MET A 312 -27.53 13.52 0.89
CA MET A 312 -27.08 12.55 -0.10
C MET A 312 -26.26 13.30 -1.14
N ASN A 313 -24.99 12.94 -1.25
CA ASN A 313 -24.01 13.53 -2.17
C ASN A 313 -23.90 12.76 -3.49
N THR A 314 -24.06 11.44 -3.44
CA THR A 314 -23.95 10.58 -4.61
C THR A 314 -25.01 9.50 -4.61
N MET A 315 -25.40 9.08 -5.82
CA MET A 315 -26.33 7.99 -6.06
C MET A 315 -25.80 7.11 -7.18
N ILE A 316 -25.80 5.80 -6.96
CA ILE A 316 -25.47 4.80 -7.98
C ILE A 316 -26.78 4.22 -8.50
N THR A 317 -27.00 4.26 -9.81
CA THR A 317 -28.20 3.68 -10.44
C THR A 317 -27.80 2.50 -11.31
N PHE A 318 -28.34 1.31 -11.02
CA PHE A 318 -28.15 0.11 -11.82
C PHE A 318 -29.40 -0.20 -12.63
N LEU A 319 -29.16 -0.34 -13.94
CA LEU A 319 -30.14 -0.76 -14.92
C LEU A 319 -29.88 -2.22 -15.32
N PRO A 320 -30.79 -2.88 -16.06
CA PRO A 320 -30.78 -4.33 -16.17
C PRO A 320 -29.46 -4.95 -16.68
N ASN A 321 -28.72 -4.23 -17.52
CA ASN A 321 -27.39 -4.65 -18.01
C ASN A 321 -26.32 -4.73 -16.89
N HIS A 322 -26.51 -4.10 -15.73
CA HIS A 322 -25.53 -4.12 -14.63
C HIS A 322 -25.65 -5.34 -13.74
N TYR A 323 -26.78 -6.04 -13.76
CA TYR A 323 -26.92 -7.32 -13.06
C TYR A 323 -25.97 -8.39 -13.61
N THR A 324 -25.51 -8.24 -14.86
CA THR A 324 -24.56 -9.18 -15.49
C THR A 324 -23.10 -8.74 -15.33
N LYS A 325 -22.83 -7.48 -14.93
CA LYS A 325 -21.48 -6.90 -14.77
C LYS A 325 -20.79 -7.20 -13.43
N LYS A 326 -21.36 -8.12 -12.63
CA LYS A 326 -20.81 -8.60 -11.34
C LYS A 326 -20.53 -7.45 -10.35
N TYR A 327 -19.81 -7.77 -9.27
CA TYR A 327 -19.52 -6.82 -8.20
C TYR A 327 -18.55 -5.70 -8.57
N THR A 328 -17.73 -5.88 -9.61
CA THR A 328 -16.68 -4.93 -9.94
C THR A 328 -17.24 -3.64 -10.54
N ALA A 329 -18.33 -3.70 -11.30
CA ALA A 329 -19.05 -2.50 -11.72
C ALA A 329 -19.53 -1.68 -10.51
N LEU A 330 -20.11 -2.33 -9.49
CA LEU A 330 -20.52 -1.60 -8.29
C LEU A 330 -19.33 -1.02 -7.52
N MET A 331 -18.22 -1.76 -7.46
CA MET A 331 -17.00 -1.28 -6.84
C MET A 331 -16.43 -0.04 -7.56
N HIS A 332 -16.49 -0.04 -8.89
CA HIS A 332 -16.11 1.08 -9.74
C HIS A 332 -16.97 2.33 -9.49
N GLU A 333 -18.30 2.17 -9.48
CA GLU A 333 -19.23 3.28 -9.18
C GLU A 333 -19.10 3.81 -7.73
N ILE A 334 -18.67 2.97 -6.80
CA ILE A 334 -18.29 3.41 -5.45
C ILE A 334 -17.01 4.26 -5.50
N GLY A 335 -16.05 3.96 -6.39
CA GLY A 335 -14.87 4.80 -6.64
C GLY A 335 -15.27 6.22 -7.05
N HIS A 336 -16.16 6.37 -8.03
CA HIS A 336 -16.73 7.66 -8.39
C HIS A 336 -17.41 8.39 -7.22
N SER A 337 -18.03 7.66 -6.29
CA SER A 337 -18.60 8.28 -5.08
C SER A 337 -17.56 8.95 -4.18
N TYR A 338 -16.30 8.50 -4.26
CA TYR A 338 -15.16 9.12 -3.59
C TYR A 338 -14.47 10.18 -4.47
N GLY A 339 -15.03 10.51 -5.63
CA GLY A 339 -14.51 11.53 -6.55
C GLY A 339 -13.26 11.11 -7.30
N THR A 340 -13.09 9.82 -7.61
CA THR A 340 -12.14 9.40 -8.66
C THR A 340 -12.81 9.43 -10.02
N ASN A 341 -12.04 9.74 -11.04
CA ASN A 341 -12.51 9.73 -12.42
C ASN A 341 -12.19 8.41 -13.08
N GLU A 342 -12.71 8.27 -14.28
CA GLU A 342 -12.29 7.26 -15.22
C GLU A 342 -10.84 7.45 -15.64
N LEU A 343 -10.09 6.35 -15.65
CA LEU A 343 -8.71 6.29 -16.12
C LEU A 343 -8.58 5.68 -17.52
N TYR A 344 -9.67 5.12 -18.07
CA TYR A 344 -9.75 4.79 -19.49
C TYR A 344 -10.16 6.02 -20.31
N ALA A 345 -9.82 6.00 -21.60
CA ALA A 345 -10.14 7.11 -22.48
C ALA A 345 -11.55 6.99 -23.06
N PHE A 346 -12.33 8.08 -23.00
CA PHE A 346 -13.62 8.17 -23.68
C PHE A 346 -13.45 8.41 -25.19
N PRO A 347 -14.41 8.00 -26.04
CA PRO A 347 -14.37 8.31 -27.46
C PRO A 347 -14.08 9.81 -27.74
N PRO A 348 -13.28 10.14 -28.78
CA PRO A 348 -12.92 9.31 -29.93
C PRO A 348 -11.66 8.44 -29.74
N PHE A 349 -11.14 8.31 -28.52
CA PHE A 349 -9.95 7.48 -28.28
C PHE A 349 -10.27 5.99 -28.43
N ASN A 350 -9.35 5.22 -29.02
CA ASN A 350 -9.51 3.77 -29.10
C ASN A 350 -9.34 3.19 -27.69
N TRP A 351 -10.32 2.39 -27.27
CA TRP A 351 -10.35 1.48 -26.11
C TRP A 351 -9.14 0.54 -25.96
N TYR A 352 -8.11 0.66 -26.80
CA TYR A 352 -6.86 -0.10 -26.71
C TYR A 352 -5.65 0.77 -26.37
N ASP A 353 -5.82 2.09 -26.24
CA ASP A 353 -4.78 3.01 -25.75
C ASP A 353 -4.72 3.04 -24.21
N GLU A 354 -5.15 1.96 -23.55
CA GLU A 354 -5.36 1.85 -22.11
C GLU A 354 -4.01 1.61 -21.41
N GLU A 355 -3.39 2.66 -20.88
CA GLU A 355 -2.19 2.50 -20.05
C GLU A 355 -2.57 1.84 -18.72
N MET A 356 -3.72 2.20 -18.13
CA MET A 356 -4.12 1.72 -16.80
C MET A 356 -4.82 0.35 -16.79
N MET A 357 -5.59 -0.02 -17.82
CA MET A 357 -6.32 -1.32 -17.93
C MET A 357 -6.83 -1.85 -16.57
N GLY A 358 -6.62 -3.13 -16.29
CA GLY A 358 -6.96 -3.78 -15.03
C GLY A 358 -6.04 -3.47 -13.85
N PHE A 359 -5.12 -2.51 -13.94
CA PHE A 359 -4.26 -2.16 -12.80
C PHE A 359 -4.98 -1.30 -11.75
N ASP A 360 -6.00 -0.56 -12.16
CA ASP A 360 -6.88 0.19 -11.27
C ASP A 360 -8.34 -0.13 -11.58
N MET A 361 -9.19 -0.18 -10.56
CA MET A 361 -10.63 -0.35 -10.71
C MET A 361 -11.27 0.73 -11.61
N MET A 362 -10.72 1.94 -11.62
CA MET A 362 -11.14 3.04 -12.49
C MET A 362 -10.56 2.97 -13.91
N GLY A 363 -9.67 2.02 -14.19
CA GLY A 363 -9.12 1.76 -15.53
C GLY A 363 -9.97 0.76 -16.31
N ASP A 364 -10.14 -0.44 -15.78
CA ASP A 364 -10.99 -1.49 -16.36
C ASP A 364 -11.54 -2.37 -15.25
N SER A 365 -12.81 -2.17 -14.90
CA SER A 365 -13.48 -2.91 -13.84
C SER A 365 -13.72 -4.39 -14.18
N HIS A 366 -13.58 -4.84 -15.43
CA HIS A 366 -13.64 -6.26 -15.76
C HIS A 366 -12.34 -7.00 -15.44
N LEU A 367 -11.20 -6.31 -15.50
CA LEU A 367 -9.88 -6.90 -15.28
C LEU A 367 -9.35 -6.60 -13.87
N ALA A 368 -9.63 -5.43 -13.35
CA ALA A 368 -9.13 -4.99 -12.05
C ALA A 368 -9.78 -5.75 -10.89
N THR A 369 -8.99 -5.92 -9.83
CA THR A 369 -9.46 -6.48 -8.55
C THR A 369 -9.38 -5.50 -7.39
N SER A 370 -8.65 -4.40 -7.58
CA SER A 370 -8.32 -3.41 -6.56
C SER A 370 -8.13 -2.03 -7.20
N PHE A 371 -8.25 -0.99 -6.38
CA PHE A 371 -7.66 0.31 -6.70
C PHE A 371 -6.13 0.27 -6.49
N ILE A 372 -5.38 1.14 -7.17
CA ILE A 372 -3.95 1.36 -6.94
C ILE A 372 -3.72 2.04 -5.59
N GLY A 373 -2.51 1.92 -5.07
CA GLY A 373 -2.13 2.42 -3.76
C GLY A 373 -2.25 3.93 -3.61
N TYR A 374 -2.15 4.73 -4.69
CA TYR A 374 -2.46 6.16 -4.62
C TYR A 374 -3.93 6.41 -4.28
N HIS A 375 -4.86 5.68 -4.91
CA HIS A 375 -6.28 5.77 -4.58
C HIS A 375 -6.55 5.30 -3.16
N HIS A 376 -5.93 4.21 -2.70
CA HIS A 376 -6.04 3.79 -1.29
C HIS A 376 -5.53 4.85 -0.32
N TYR A 377 -4.40 5.50 -0.64
CA TYR A 377 -3.86 6.62 0.15
C TYR A 377 -4.84 7.81 0.17
N ARG A 378 -5.36 8.19 -1.00
CA ARG A 378 -6.34 9.26 -1.18
C ARG A 378 -7.61 8.97 -0.37
N TYR A 379 -8.12 7.74 -0.41
CA TYR A 379 -9.27 7.29 0.38
C TYR A 379 -9.00 7.17 1.88
N GLY A 380 -7.74 7.32 2.32
CA GLY A 380 -7.36 7.12 3.73
C GLY A 380 -7.41 5.66 4.16
N TRP A 381 -7.50 4.71 3.23
CA TRP A 381 -7.43 3.27 3.50
C TRP A 381 -6.01 2.81 3.77
N LEU A 382 -5.02 3.54 3.26
CA LEU A 382 -3.62 3.45 3.67
C LEU A 382 -3.23 4.72 4.43
N PRO A 383 -3.58 4.81 5.73
CA PRO A 383 -3.33 6.03 6.49
C PRO A 383 -1.84 6.28 6.64
N PHE A 384 -1.46 7.55 6.50
CA PHE A 384 -0.13 7.98 6.88
C PHE A 384 -0.02 8.05 8.41
N VAL A 385 0.69 7.09 9.00
CA VAL A 385 1.07 7.09 10.41
C VAL A 385 2.58 7.26 10.47
N LYS A 386 3.06 8.37 11.04
CA LYS A 386 4.50 8.71 11.02
C LYS A 386 5.40 7.58 11.52
N ASP A 387 4.97 6.89 12.58
CA ASP A 387 5.72 5.81 13.24
C ASP A 387 5.48 4.41 12.63
N ASP A 388 4.54 4.28 11.68
CA ASP A 388 4.26 3.05 10.92
C ASP A 388 3.72 3.39 9.51
N PRO A 389 4.52 4.07 8.67
CA PRO A 389 4.00 4.61 7.42
C PRO A 389 3.81 3.51 6.38
N LYS A 390 2.58 3.34 5.91
CA LYS A 390 2.24 2.50 4.73
C LYS A 390 2.59 3.17 3.41
N VAL A 391 2.56 4.50 3.41
CA VAL A 391 2.92 5.33 2.27
C VAL A 391 4.08 6.22 2.69
N ILE A 392 5.13 6.28 1.89
CA ILE A 392 6.33 7.06 2.19
C ILE A 392 6.50 8.15 1.15
N TYR A 393 7.03 9.30 1.58
CA TYR A 393 7.24 10.45 0.72
C TYR A 393 8.72 10.82 0.69
N LEU A 394 9.38 10.64 -0.46
CA LEU A 394 10.82 10.86 -0.61
C LEU A 394 11.08 12.19 -1.33
N THR A 395 11.61 13.18 -0.61
CA THR A 395 11.81 14.55 -1.13
C THR A 395 13.27 15.00 -1.20
N ASN A 396 14.16 14.38 -0.42
CA ASN A 396 15.55 14.84 -0.30
C ASN A 396 16.48 14.09 -1.25
N GLN A 397 17.40 14.81 -1.89
CA GLN A 397 18.37 14.23 -2.83
C GLN A 397 19.39 13.32 -2.11
N HIS A 398 19.19 12.00 -2.20
CA HIS A 398 20.16 10.93 -1.89
C HIS A 398 19.59 9.57 -2.33
N SER A 399 20.31 8.49 -2.04
CA SER A 399 19.81 7.13 -2.25
C SER A 399 19.09 6.59 -1.02
N TYR A 400 18.04 5.81 -1.25
CA TYR A 400 17.18 5.18 -0.26
C TYR A 400 17.05 3.69 -0.54
N SER A 401 17.12 2.87 0.51
CA SER A 401 16.74 1.46 0.43
C SER A 401 15.39 1.27 1.08
N VAL A 402 14.40 0.88 0.28
CA VAL A 402 13.00 0.70 0.67
C VAL A 402 12.57 -0.73 0.40
N THR A 403 12.05 -1.43 1.41
CA THR A 403 11.35 -2.70 1.18
C THR A 403 9.87 -2.42 1.03
N LEU A 404 9.39 -2.68 -0.17
CA LEU A 404 8.01 -2.57 -0.55
C LEU A 404 7.30 -3.90 -0.29
N THR A 405 6.13 -3.83 0.33
CA THR A 405 5.26 -4.96 0.66
C THR A 405 3.96 -4.88 -0.16
N PRO A 406 3.33 -6.03 -0.49
CA PRO A 406 2.05 -6.05 -1.19
C PRO A 406 1.01 -5.15 -0.53
N LEU A 407 0.10 -4.52 -1.27
CA LEU A 407 -0.98 -3.69 -0.70
C LEU A 407 -1.85 -4.49 0.29
N SER A 408 -2.00 -5.80 0.08
CA SER A 408 -2.72 -6.69 1.01
C SER A 408 -2.00 -6.97 2.34
N ALA A 409 -0.72 -6.58 2.47
CA ALA A 409 0.07 -6.74 3.69
C ALA A 409 -0.42 -5.81 4.80
N LYS A 410 -0.51 -6.32 6.04
CA LYS A 410 -0.94 -5.52 7.20
C LYS A 410 0.11 -4.50 7.64
N LYS A 411 1.38 -4.80 7.37
CA LYS A 411 2.54 -4.01 7.79
C LYS A 411 3.55 -3.89 6.66
N GLY A 412 4.48 -2.95 6.82
CA GLY A 412 5.43 -2.56 5.80
C GLY A 412 4.99 -1.33 5.02
N ILE A 413 5.77 -1.00 4.00
CA ILE A 413 5.56 0.13 3.12
C ILE A 413 4.90 -0.43 1.87
N ASN A 414 3.70 0.03 1.52
CA ASN A 414 2.98 -0.44 0.35
C ASN A 414 3.19 0.46 -0.87
N VAL A 415 3.42 1.75 -0.64
CA VAL A 415 3.55 2.76 -1.70
C VAL A 415 4.69 3.72 -1.41
N VAL A 416 5.49 4.00 -2.43
CA VAL A 416 6.46 5.11 -2.43
C VAL A 416 5.92 6.22 -3.31
N LEU A 417 5.86 7.44 -2.76
CA LEU A 417 5.52 8.66 -3.50
C LEU A 417 6.74 9.59 -3.57
N ILE A 418 7.01 10.11 -4.77
CA ILE A 418 8.17 10.98 -5.04
C ILE A 418 7.66 12.18 -5.84
N PRO A 419 7.85 13.43 -5.40
CA PRO A 419 7.46 14.59 -6.20
C PRO A 419 8.39 14.76 -7.40
N ASP A 420 7.90 15.34 -8.49
CA ASP A 420 8.68 15.74 -9.65
C ASP A 420 9.73 16.82 -9.31
N LYS A 421 9.35 17.78 -8.48
CA LYS A 421 10.21 18.88 -8.02
C LYS A 421 10.55 18.73 -6.53
N ARG A 422 11.54 19.47 -6.07
CA ARG A 422 11.91 19.47 -4.65
C ARG A 422 10.85 20.23 -3.85
N VAL A 423 10.17 19.53 -2.94
CA VAL A 423 9.22 20.12 -2.00
C VAL A 423 9.90 20.20 -0.63
N THR A 424 9.97 21.39 -0.04
CA THR A 424 10.46 21.55 1.34
C THR A 424 9.27 21.62 2.29
N LYS A 425 9.50 21.32 3.58
CA LYS A 425 8.45 21.43 4.60
C LYS A 425 7.87 22.85 4.71
N ASP A 426 8.64 23.85 4.27
CA ASP A 426 8.30 25.26 4.34
C ASP A 426 7.73 25.80 3.01
N SER A 427 7.76 25.02 1.91
CA SER A 427 7.16 25.42 0.64
C SER A 427 5.67 25.05 0.61
N LEU A 428 4.81 26.05 0.41
CA LEU A 428 3.38 25.86 0.13
C LEU A 428 3.13 25.33 -1.31
N GLU A 429 4.17 25.18 -2.12
CA GLU A 429 4.05 24.70 -3.50
C GLU A 429 3.77 23.19 -3.52
N LEU A 430 2.59 22.83 -4.02
CA LEU A 430 2.26 21.46 -4.35
C LEU A 430 3.08 21.02 -5.58
N PRO A 431 3.58 19.78 -5.62
CA PRO A 431 4.25 19.28 -6.82
C PRO A 431 3.27 19.21 -7.99
N SER A 432 3.72 19.49 -9.20
CA SER A 432 2.90 19.33 -10.41
C SER A 432 2.63 17.85 -10.74
N LYS A 433 3.49 16.96 -10.23
CA LYS A 433 3.44 15.52 -10.48
C LYS A 433 4.00 14.74 -9.29
N LEU A 434 3.32 13.66 -8.92
CA LEU A 434 3.81 12.63 -8.01
C LEU A 434 4.11 11.36 -8.80
N TRP A 435 5.23 10.73 -8.50
CA TRP A 435 5.58 9.40 -8.97
C TRP A 435 5.23 8.38 -7.91
N GLY A 436 4.42 7.39 -8.28
CA GLY A 436 4.06 6.25 -7.47
C GLY A 436 4.88 5.02 -7.84
N ILE A 437 5.35 4.30 -6.83
CA ILE A 437 5.96 2.98 -6.97
C ILE A 437 5.25 2.03 -6.01
N GLU A 438 4.71 0.94 -6.55
CA GLU A 438 4.02 -0.08 -5.76
C GLU A 438 4.15 -1.47 -6.36
N ILE A 439 3.77 -2.48 -5.58
CA ILE A 439 3.68 -3.85 -6.08
C ILE A 439 2.35 -3.98 -6.80
N CYS A 440 2.41 -4.47 -8.03
CA CYS A 440 1.25 -4.62 -8.88
C CYS A 440 0.23 -5.55 -8.23
N GLN A 441 -1.05 -5.21 -8.33
CA GLN A 441 -2.17 -5.98 -7.79
C GLN A 441 -2.55 -7.15 -8.70
N ASP A 442 -3.44 -8.02 -8.23
CA ASP A 442 -4.02 -9.08 -9.06
C ASP A 442 -4.77 -8.47 -10.26
N VAL A 443 -4.55 -9.03 -11.45
CA VAL A 443 -5.32 -8.66 -12.66
C VAL A 443 -5.92 -9.92 -13.28
N GLN A 444 -7.23 -9.89 -13.54
CA GLN A 444 -8.01 -11.01 -14.09
C GLN A 444 -7.94 -11.03 -15.62
N GLY A 445 -8.07 -12.21 -16.25
CA GLY A 445 -8.18 -12.30 -17.72
C GLY A 445 -9.61 -12.07 -18.22
N THR A 446 -9.78 -11.37 -19.34
CA THR A 446 -11.10 -10.95 -19.90
C THR A 446 -12.05 -12.12 -20.14
N GLU A 447 -11.62 -13.14 -20.89
CA GLU A 447 -12.43 -14.34 -21.17
C GLU A 447 -12.79 -15.10 -19.87
N GLN A 448 -11.89 -15.06 -18.89
CA GLN A 448 -12.00 -15.80 -17.64
C GLN A 448 -12.89 -15.08 -16.62
N PHE A 449 -12.94 -13.74 -16.66
CA PHE A 449 -13.89 -12.92 -15.92
C PHE A 449 -15.30 -13.25 -16.36
N PHE A 450 -15.60 -13.22 -17.66
CA PHE A 450 -16.94 -13.56 -18.16
C PHE A 450 -17.28 -15.04 -17.96
N ALA A 451 -16.31 -15.95 -18.08
CA ALA A 451 -16.52 -17.38 -17.83
C ALA A 451 -16.60 -17.76 -16.33
N GLY A 452 -16.30 -16.83 -15.40
CA GLY A 452 -16.34 -17.08 -13.96
C GLY A 452 -15.28 -18.06 -13.43
N LYS A 453 -14.20 -18.28 -14.20
CA LYS A 453 -13.14 -19.26 -13.89
C LYS A 453 -12.07 -18.70 -12.94
N GLY A 454 -11.98 -17.37 -12.82
CA GLY A 454 -11.14 -16.71 -11.81
C GLY A 454 -9.63 -16.81 -12.04
N GLU A 455 -9.19 -17.21 -13.24
CA GLU A 455 -7.76 -17.25 -13.58
C GLU A 455 -7.19 -15.83 -13.74
N LYS A 456 -6.07 -15.58 -13.05
CA LYS A 456 -5.37 -14.30 -13.05
C LYS A 456 -4.37 -14.23 -14.20
N MET A 457 -4.28 -13.09 -14.88
CA MET A 457 -3.20 -12.80 -15.83
C MET A 457 -1.84 -12.70 -15.12
N PHE A 458 -1.83 -12.17 -13.89
CA PHE A 458 -0.73 -12.24 -12.94
C PHE A 458 -1.27 -11.92 -11.54
N SER A 459 -0.50 -12.30 -10.52
CA SER A 459 -0.88 -12.16 -9.12
C SER A 459 -0.11 -11.04 -8.42
N GLU A 460 -0.68 -10.56 -7.32
CA GLU A 460 -0.02 -9.60 -6.45
C GLU A 460 1.35 -10.12 -5.99
N GLY A 461 2.39 -9.31 -6.19
CA GLY A 461 3.77 -9.69 -5.91
C GLY A 461 4.57 -10.22 -7.09
N ASP A 462 3.94 -10.45 -8.24
CA ASP A 462 4.64 -10.94 -9.42
C ASP A 462 5.51 -9.88 -10.08
N LYS A 463 5.08 -8.62 -10.02
CA LYS A 463 5.67 -7.47 -10.71
C LYS A 463 5.56 -6.19 -9.90
N LEU A 464 6.37 -5.21 -10.27
CA LEU A 464 6.33 -3.84 -9.76
C LEU A 464 5.70 -2.89 -10.78
N LEU A 465 4.93 -1.91 -10.30
CA LEU A 465 4.30 -0.85 -11.07
C LEU A 465 4.96 0.50 -10.74
N ILE A 466 5.24 1.29 -11.78
CA ILE A 466 5.70 2.69 -11.65
C ILE A 466 4.75 3.56 -12.49
N TYR A 467 4.19 4.58 -11.85
CA TYR A 467 3.18 5.46 -12.46
C TYR A 467 3.36 6.90 -11.99
N THR A 468 2.67 7.84 -12.65
CA THR A 468 2.54 9.22 -12.20
C THR A 468 1.11 9.56 -11.87
N VAL A 469 0.95 10.52 -10.98
CA VAL A 469 -0.27 11.28 -10.73
C VAL A 469 0.05 12.73 -11.05
N GLU A 470 -0.68 13.30 -12.00
CA GLU A 470 -0.37 14.61 -12.58
C GLU A 470 -1.56 15.55 -12.37
N TYR A 471 -1.25 16.84 -12.16
CA TYR A 471 -2.25 17.89 -12.33
C TYR A 471 -2.48 18.06 -13.84
N PRO A 472 -3.64 17.70 -14.40
CA PRO A 472 -3.86 17.88 -15.81
C PRO A 472 -4.08 19.37 -16.04
N GLU A 473 -3.13 19.97 -16.74
CA GLU A 473 -3.21 21.36 -17.21
C GLU A 473 -4.34 21.55 -18.25
N LEU A 474 -4.92 20.46 -18.77
CA LEU A 474 -5.94 20.46 -19.81
C LEU A 474 -6.99 19.36 -19.55
N PRO A 475 -8.28 19.58 -19.88
CA PRO A 475 -9.38 18.62 -19.67
C PRO A 475 -9.21 17.26 -20.38
N ASN A 476 -8.24 17.13 -21.29
CA ASN A 476 -8.00 15.91 -22.07
C ASN A 476 -6.72 15.15 -21.67
N LYS A 477 -6.02 15.56 -20.61
CA LYS A 477 -4.85 14.84 -20.10
C LYS A 477 -5.27 13.89 -18.96
N ARG A 478 -4.79 12.65 -19.00
CA ARG A 478 -5.05 11.64 -17.96
C ARG A 478 -4.40 12.07 -16.65
N ALA A 479 -5.16 11.90 -15.57
CA ALA A 479 -4.75 12.15 -14.19
C ALA A 479 -3.62 11.22 -13.73
N ILE A 480 -3.64 9.97 -14.20
CA ILE A 480 -2.70 8.92 -13.82
C ILE A 480 -2.16 8.25 -15.08
N ARG A 481 -0.84 8.02 -15.13
CA ARG A 481 -0.16 7.44 -16.29
C ARG A 481 0.85 6.39 -15.86
N LEU A 482 0.90 5.26 -16.57
CA LEU A 482 1.95 4.28 -16.36
C LEU A 482 3.22 4.66 -17.12
N PHE A 483 4.38 4.32 -16.54
CA PHE A 483 5.66 4.62 -17.18
C PHE A 483 6.30 3.37 -17.76
N PRO A 484 6.41 3.28 -19.10
CA PRO A 484 6.91 2.09 -19.74
C PRO A 484 8.43 2.01 -19.66
N LYS A 485 8.95 0.79 -19.68
CA LYS A 485 10.38 0.47 -19.80
C LYS A 485 10.98 0.91 -21.12
N LYS A 486 10.15 0.97 -22.17
CA LYS A 486 10.51 1.28 -23.55
C LYS A 486 9.31 1.92 -24.26
N GLU A 487 9.54 2.56 -25.39
CA GLU A 487 8.45 3.03 -26.23
C GLU A 487 7.52 1.85 -26.59
N PHE A 488 6.21 2.03 -26.34
CA PHE A 488 5.21 0.98 -26.53
C PHE A 488 4.88 0.83 -28.01
N ASN A 489 5.17 -0.33 -28.60
CA ASN A 489 4.76 -0.66 -29.95
C ASN A 489 3.51 -1.55 -29.93
N LYS A 490 2.35 -0.97 -30.23
CA LYS A 490 1.05 -1.65 -30.17
C LYS A 490 0.91 -2.91 -31.03
N ASP A 491 1.69 -3.04 -32.12
CA ASP A 491 1.56 -4.16 -33.05
C ASP A 491 2.35 -5.39 -32.59
N THR A 492 3.29 -5.20 -31.68
CA THR A 492 4.27 -6.24 -31.30
C THR A 492 4.39 -6.43 -29.79
N ASP A 493 4.06 -5.41 -29.01
CA ASP A 493 4.19 -5.43 -27.56
C ASP A 493 2.90 -5.81 -26.88
N ARG A 494 3.03 -6.70 -25.89
CA ARG A 494 2.01 -6.85 -24.86
C ARG A 494 2.28 -5.82 -23.78
N TRP A 495 1.29 -4.99 -23.44
CA TRP A 495 1.40 -3.93 -22.43
C TRP A 495 2.13 -4.37 -21.15
N ARG A 496 1.84 -5.58 -20.64
CA ARG A 496 2.48 -6.15 -19.45
C ARG A 496 3.99 -6.27 -19.55
N ASN A 497 4.54 -6.48 -20.74
CA ASN A 497 5.99 -6.57 -20.93
C ASN A 497 6.65 -5.19 -20.93
N VAL A 498 5.86 -4.15 -21.15
CA VAL A 498 6.32 -2.78 -21.31
C VAL A 498 6.17 -1.98 -20.03
N PHE A 499 5.10 -2.17 -19.26
CA PHE A 499 4.82 -1.37 -18.05
C PHE A 499 5.19 -2.04 -16.72
N LEU A 500 5.43 -3.36 -16.68
CA LEU A 500 5.65 -4.10 -15.43
C LEU A 500 7.09 -4.50 -15.20
N TYR A 501 7.67 -4.08 -14.08
CA TYR A 501 9.07 -4.31 -13.77
C TYR A 501 9.30 -5.62 -13.01
N ASN A 502 10.39 -6.31 -13.37
CA ASN A 502 10.84 -7.58 -12.83
C ASN A 502 11.99 -7.42 -11.84
N ASP A 503 12.36 -8.54 -11.22
CA ASP A 503 13.60 -8.64 -10.45
C ASP A 503 14.84 -8.32 -11.31
N ASN A 504 15.79 -7.58 -10.72
CA ASN A 504 17.05 -7.11 -11.29
C ASN A 504 16.93 -6.13 -12.46
N GLU A 505 15.73 -5.59 -12.73
CA GLU A 505 15.57 -4.50 -13.68
C GLU A 505 15.85 -3.14 -13.03
N VAL A 506 16.16 -2.15 -13.87
CA VAL A 506 16.40 -0.76 -13.45
C VAL A 506 15.43 0.15 -14.19
N PHE A 507 14.73 1.00 -13.44
CA PHE A 507 14.00 2.13 -13.99
C PHE A 507 14.91 3.36 -13.98
N ASP A 508 15.21 3.89 -15.17
CA ASP A 508 15.91 5.15 -15.35
C ASP A 508 15.28 5.91 -16.52
N ASN A 509 14.26 6.70 -16.21
CA ASN A 509 13.59 7.56 -17.18
C ASN A 509 14.09 9.01 -17.03
N ILE A 510 14.28 9.71 -18.16
CA ILE A 510 14.78 11.09 -18.17
C ILE A 510 13.80 12.09 -17.54
N GLU A 511 12.50 11.83 -17.62
CA GLU A 511 11.45 12.64 -16.97
C GLU A 511 11.31 12.33 -15.47
N ALA A 512 11.81 11.17 -15.04
CA ALA A 512 11.70 10.74 -13.66
C ALA A 512 12.78 11.40 -12.79
N PRO A 513 12.40 11.90 -11.60
CA PRO A 513 13.32 12.57 -10.70
C PRO A 513 14.11 11.57 -9.83
N MET A 514 14.14 10.29 -10.25
CA MET A 514 14.80 9.17 -9.59
C MET A 514 15.28 8.12 -10.59
N THR A 515 16.22 7.29 -10.14
CA THR A 515 16.43 5.94 -10.67
C THR A 515 16.00 4.91 -9.63
N VAL A 516 15.56 3.73 -10.06
CA VAL A 516 15.12 2.64 -9.18
C VAL A 516 15.75 1.33 -9.63
N GLU A 517 16.62 0.76 -8.80
CA GLU A 517 17.06 -0.63 -8.96
C GLU A 517 16.12 -1.54 -8.19
N ILE A 518 15.65 -2.61 -8.83
CA ILE A 518 14.53 -3.44 -8.35
C ILE A 518 15.04 -4.83 -8.04
N HIS A 519 14.85 -5.28 -6.80
CA HIS A 519 15.25 -6.63 -6.38
C HIS A 519 14.10 -7.33 -5.67
N LYS A 520 13.61 -8.45 -6.22
CA LYS A 520 12.58 -9.26 -5.59
C LYS A 520 13.19 -10.00 -4.40
N VAL A 521 12.47 -10.02 -3.29
CA VAL A 521 12.87 -10.73 -2.06
C VAL A 521 11.75 -11.69 -1.61
N GLU A 522 11.98 -12.43 -0.53
CA GLU A 522 11.00 -13.41 -0.02
C GLU A 522 9.63 -12.78 0.31
N ASN A 523 8.59 -13.62 0.33
CA ASN A 523 7.21 -13.24 0.66
C ASN A 523 6.61 -12.19 -0.27
N ASN A 524 6.92 -12.25 -1.57
CA ASN A 524 6.37 -11.35 -2.60
C ASN A 524 6.72 -9.86 -2.39
N ASN A 525 7.73 -9.56 -1.58
CA ASN A 525 8.21 -8.21 -1.35
C ASN A 525 9.27 -7.81 -2.40
N TYR A 526 9.52 -6.51 -2.50
CA TYR A 526 10.59 -5.95 -3.33
C TYR A 526 11.51 -5.05 -2.51
N GLN A 527 12.81 -5.27 -2.60
CA GLN A 527 13.83 -4.34 -2.18
C GLN A 527 14.14 -3.37 -3.32
N LEU A 528 13.89 -2.09 -3.09
CA LEU A 528 14.18 -1.01 -4.03
C LEU A 528 15.41 -0.24 -3.54
N LEU A 529 16.31 0.08 -4.46
CA LEU A 529 17.32 1.12 -4.29
C LEU A 529 16.89 2.33 -5.14
N ILE A 530 16.34 3.34 -4.48
CA ILE A 530 15.80 4.54 -5.11
C ILE A 530 16.84 5.65 -4.97
N THR A 531 17.38 6.15 -6.07
CA THR A 531 18.32 7.28 -6.06
C THR A 531 17.66 8.52 -6.62
N LEU A 532 17.43 9.54 -5.78
CA LEU A 532 16.85 10.79 -6.23
C LEU A 532 17.91 11.63 -6.96
N LYS A 533 17.60 12.02 -8.20
CA LYS A 533 18.48 12.83 -9.06
C LYS A 533 18.60 14.26 -8.51
N PRO A 534 19.67 15.02 -8.83
CA PRO A 534 19.72 16.45 -8.59
C PRO A 534 18.54 17.15 -9.27
N ARG A 535 17.88 18.09 -8.57
CA ARG A 535 16.70 18.83 -9.05
C ARG A 535 16.87 20.31 -8.79
#